data_AF-Q2JAG3-F1
#
_entry.id   AF-Q2JAG3-F1
#
_cell.length_a   1.000
_cell.length_b   1.000
_cell.length_c   1.000
_cell.angle_alpha   90.00
_cell.angle_beta   90.00
_cell.angle_gamma   90.00
#
_symmetry.space_group_name_H-M   'P 1'
#
loop_
_entity.id
_entity.type
_entity.pdbx_description
1 polymer ?
#
loop_
_entity_poly.entity_id
_entity_poly.type
_entity_poly.pdbx_seq_one_letter_code
_entity_poly.pdbx_strand_id
1 'polypeptide(L)'
;MAGAARRPRHADALTRLNRARGMASLMVTHSLADLDALPTEEDRAKAAGFIDRAAITVLAGLPPRELARVQQITPLTDAEEQLVTSWSAPDSWRAGARHPGRGKYLIKTGGRLGIPVQMTLLPAEAELYDSDAAIRDAAMWDVR
;
A
#
# COMPACT_ATOMS: atom_id res chain seq x y z
N MET A 1 25.42 2.92 -11.74
CA MET A 1 24.92 2.13 -10.59
C MET A 1 24.74 2.95 -9.28
N ALA A 2 24.87 4.29 -9.28
CA ALA A 2 24.83 5.12 -8.05
C ALA A 2 23.45 5.73 -7.68
N GLY A 3 22.36 5.33 -8.34
CA GLY A 3 21.06 6.00 -8.23
C GLY A 3 20.15 5.49 -7.10
N ALA A 4 20.27 4.23 -6.69
CA ALA A 4 19.33 3.61 -5.74
C ALA A 4 19.60 4.02 -4.28
N ALA A 5 20.88 4.06 -3.87
CA ALA A 5 21.30 4.33 -2.49
C ALA A 5 21.08 5.79 -2.02
N ARG A 6 20.88 6.75 -2.93
CA ARG A 6 20.64 8.17 -2.56
C ARG A 6 19.20 8.46 -2.10
N ARG A 7 18.23 7.64 -2.49
CA ARG A 7 16.80 7.92 -2.26
C ARG A 7 16.37 7.83 -0.78
N PRO A 8 16.81 6.84 0.02
CA PRO A 8 16.45 6.76 1.43
C PRO A 8 16.95 7.97 2.25
N ARG A 9 18.17 8.45 2.02
CA ARG A 9 18.73 9.61 2.75
C ARG A 9 17.99 10.91 2.45
N HIS A 10 17.54 11.10 1.22
CA HIS A 10 16.76 12.27 0.83
C HIS A 10 15.36 12.26 1.47
N ALA A 11 14.69 11.10 1.48
CA ALA A 11 13.40 10.92 2.15
C ALA A 11 13.49 11.17 3.67
N ASP A 12 14.60 10.77 4.32
CA ASP A 12 14.86 11.02 5.75
C ASP A 12 14.99 12.50 6.11
N ALA A 13 15.74 13.25 5.30
CA ALA A 13 15.92 14.68 5.49
C ALA A 13 14.59 15.44 5.33
N LEU A 14 13.78 15.05 4.35
CA LEU A 14 12.46 15.63 4.10
C LEU A 14 11.48 15.33 5.23
N THR A 15 11.38 14.07 5.66
CA THR A 15 10.38 13.65 6.67
C THR A 15 10.62 14.27 8.05
N ARG A 16 11.86 14.61 8.42
CA ARG A 16 12.18 15.27 9.70
C ARG A 16 11.72 16.73 9.80
N LEU A 17 11.64 17.47 8.69
CA LEU A 17 11.27 18.90 8.70
C LEU A 17 9.77 19.14 8.47
N ASN A 18 9.04 18.11 8.07
CA ASN A 18 7.65 18.21 7.64
C ASN A 18 6.72 18.75 8.73
N ARG A 19 6.82 18.26 9.97
CA ARG A 19 5.93 18.69 11.07
C ARG A 19 6.07 20.18 11.41
N ALA A 20 7.30 20.69 11.45
CA ALA A 20 7.56 22.10 11.76
C ALA A 20 7.03 23.07 10.68
N ARG A 21 6.77 22.56 9.46
CA ARG A 21 6.27 23.34 8.32
C ARG A 21 4.81 23.03 7.97
N GLY A 22 4.10 22.24 8.79
CA GLY A 22 2.73 21.82 8.50
C GLY A 22 2.60 20.94 7.24
N MET A 23 3.67 20.27 6.82
CA MET A 23 3.67 19.41 5.64
C MET A 23 3.40 17.96 6.03
N ALA A 24 2.64 17.24 5.20
CA ALA A 24 2.42 15.80 5.31
C ALA A 24 3.17 15.07 4.19
N SER A 25 3.59 13.83 4.46
CA SER A 25 4.18 12.94 3.46
C SER A 25 3.32 11.68 3.35
N LEU A 26 3.04 11.30 2.12
CA LEU A 26 2.31 10.08 1.77
C LEU A 26 3.29 9.15 1.06
N MET A 27 3.42 7.93 1.58
CA MET A 27 4.22 6.88 0.96
C MET A 27 3.27 5.79 0.50
N VAL A 28 3.35 5.43 -0.78
CA VAL A 28 2.51 4.41 -1.39
C VAL A 28 3.41 3.36 -2.00
N THR A 29 3.22 2.11 -1.58
CA THR A 29 3.92 0.94 -2.14
C THR A 29 2.96 -0.22 -2.28
N HIS A 30 3.21 -1.08 -3.25
CA HIS A 30 2.48 -2.33 -3.44
C HIS A 30 3.01 -3.48 -2.60
N SER A 31 4.25 -3.37 -2.11
CA SER A 31 4.92 -4.44 -1.38
C SER A 31 6.00 -3.87 -0.47
N LEU A 32 6.10 -4.41 0.74
CA LEU A 32 7.25 -4.13 1.60
C LEU A 32 8.45 -4.99 1.22
N ALA A 33 8.23 -6.10 0.50
CA ALA A 33 9.32 -6.90 -0.05
C ALA A 33 10.17 -6.12 -1.06
N ASP A 34 9.67 -5.02 -1.63
CA ASP A 34 10.47 -4.16 -2.51
C ASP A 34 11.67 -3.55 -1.77
N LEU A 35 11.61 -3.43 -0.44
CA LEU A 35 12.73 -3.01 0.38
C LEU A 35 13.86 -4.06 0.39
N ASP A 36 13.55 -5.33 0.15
CA ASP A 36 14.55 -6.39 0.06
C ASP A 36 15.43 -6.29 -1.20
N ALA A 37 15.08 -5.42 -2.14
CA ALA A 37 15.95 -5.12 -3.27
C ALA A 37 17.12 -4.19 -2.89
N LEU A 38 17.11 -3.62 -1.68
CA LEU A 38 18.19 -2.74 -1.22
C LEU A 38 19.47 -3.55 -0.94
N PRO A 39 20.65 -3.05 -1.37
CA PRO A 39 21.87 -3.83 -1.40
C PRO A 39 22.47 -4.12 -0.01
N THR A 40 22.17 -3.28 0.99
CA THR A 40 22.73 -3.41 2.34
C THR A 40 21.63 -3.55 3.39
N GLU A 41 21.94 -4.26 4.47
CA GLU A 41 21.05 -4.38 5.62
C GLU A 41 20.77 -3.01 6.27
N GLU A 42 21.76 -2.11 6.27
CA GLU A 42 21.60 -0.75 6.76
C GLU A 42 20.54 0.04 5.96
N ASP A 43 20.54 -0.06 4.62
CA ASP A 43 19.55 0.62 3.79
C ASP A 43 18.15 0.03 3.97
N ARG A 44 18.03 -1.29 4.18
CA ARG A 44 16.75 -1.97 4.49
C ARG A 44 16.19 -1.50 5.83
N ALA A 45 17.01 -1.52 6.88
CA ALA A 45 16.62 -1.06 8.20
C ALA A 45 16.20 0.42 8.17
N LYS A 46 16.92 1.26 7.42
CA LYS A 46 16.56 2.66 7.22
C LYS A 46 15.22 2.82 6.50
N ALA A 47 14.96 2.01 5.47
CA ALA A 47 13.70 2.06 4.74
C ALA A 47 12.51 1.60 5.58
N ALA A 48 12.66 0.51 6.34
CA ALA A 48 11.68 0.06 7.32
C ALA A 48 11.39 1.14 8.36
N GLY A 49 12.42 1.86 8.83
CA GLY A 49 12.28 2.99 9.73
C GLY A 49 11.49 4.18 9.17
N PHE A 50 11.31 4.34 7.85
CA PHE A 50 10.37 5.34 7.33
C PHE A 50 8.92 4.94 7.58
N ILE A 51 8.61 3.67 7.35
CA ILE A 51 7.26 3.13 7.51
C ILE A 51 6.88 3.10 8.98
N ASP A 52 7.80 2.69 9.86
CA ASP A 52 7.58 2.69 11.31
C ASP A 52 7.22 4.06 11.89
N ARG A 53 7.76 5.12 11.28
CA ARG A 53 7.50 6.51 11.71
C ARG A 53 6.22 7.10 11.12
N ALA A 54 5.47 6.35 10.30
CA ALA A 54 4.18 6.78 9.80
C ALA A 54 3.17 6.82 10.96
N ALA A 55 2.60 8.00 11.21
CA ALA A 55 1.57 8.15 12.24
C ALA A 55 0.26 7.41 11.89
N ILE A 56 0.04 7.20 10.58
CA ILE A 56 -1.13 6.53 10.03
C ILE A 56 -0.63 5.53 8.98
N THR A 57 -1.06 4.29 9.11
CA THR A 57 -0.83 3.22 8.13
C THR A 57 -2.17 2.85 7.51
N VAL A 58 -2.24 2.80 6.18
CA VAL A 58 -3.46 2.42 5.44
C VAL A 58 -3.17 1.14 4.68
N LEU A 59 -3.86 0.06 5.02
CA LEU A 59 -3.67 -1.25 4.41
C LEU A 59 -4.81 -1.55 3.45
N ALA A 60 -4.51 -1.75 2.16
CA ALA A 60 -5.43 -2.33 1.20
C ALA A 60 -5.41 -3.87 1.31
N GLY A 61 -6.10 -4.59 0.42
CA GLY A 61 -6.01 -6.06 0.38
C GLY A 61 -4.56 -6.54 0.19
N LEU A 62 -4.07 -7.32 1.15
CA LEU A 62 -2.69 -7.83 1.18
C LEU A 62 -2.71 -9.33 1.47
N PRO A 63 -1.85 -10.14 0.81
CA PRO A 63 -1.74 -11.56 1.10
C PRO A 63 -1.03 -11.79 2.45
N PRO A 64 -1.21 -12.96 3.09
CA PRO A 64 -0.64 -13.25 4.41
C PRO A 64 0.87 -13.02 4.51
N ARG A 65 1.61 -13.31 3.43
CA ARG A 65 3.07 -13.09 3.37
C ARG A 65 3.46 -11.63 3.51
N GLU A 66 2.70 -10.72 2.90
CA GLU A 66 2.96 -9.28 3.03
C GLU A 66 2.50 -8.75 4.39
N LEU A 67 1.38 -9.26 4.92
CA LEU A 67 0.93 -8.90 6.27
C LEU A 67 1.93 -9.31 7.36
N ALA A 68 2.59 -10.46 7.22
CA ALA A 68 3.65 -10.88 8.14
C ALA A 68 4.82 -9.88 8.19
N ARG A 69 5.12 -9.20 7.07
CA ARG A 69 6.13 -8.13 7.00
C ARG A 69 5.62 -6.84 7.63
N VAL A 70 4.36 -6.48 7.35
CA VAL A 70 3.71 -5.31 7.96
C VAL A 70 3.69 -5.44 9.48
N GLN A 71 3.40 -6.62 10.02
CA GLN A 71 3.37 -6.90 11.46
C GLN A 71 4.69 -6.65 12.17
N GLN A 72 5.84 -6.75 11.48
CA GLN A 72 7.14 -6.41 12.06
C GLN A 72 7.25 -4.92 12.42
N ILE A 73 6.35 -4.08 11.90
CA ILE A 73 6.38 -2.62 12.01
C ILE A 73 5.11 -2.10 12.69
N THR A 74 3.93 -2.52 12.21
CA THR A 74 2.63 -2.11 12.75
C THR A 74 1.92 -3.32 13.34
N PRO A 75 1.65 -3.35 14.65
CA PRO A 75 0.92 -4.45 15.27
C PRO A 75 -0.48 -4.61 14.67
N LEU A 76 -0.80 -5.84 14.28
CA LEU A 76 -2.12 -6.25 13.83
C LEU A 76 -2.67 -7.31 14.78
N THR A 77 -3.98 -7.33 14.92
CA THR A 77 -4.70 -8.44 15.55
C THR A 77 -5.02 -9.49 14.51
N ASP A 78 -5.21 -10.75 14.93
CA ASP A 78 -5.61 -11.85 14.06
C ASP A 78 -6.86 -11.51 13.23
N ALA A 79 -7.83 -10.80 13.83
CA ALA A 79 -9.05 -10.37 13.15
C ALA A 79 -8.79 -9.32 12.05
N GLU A 80 -7.87 -8.38 12.30
CA GLU A 80 -7.47 -7.38 11.29
C GLU A 80 -6.73 -8.04 10.13
N GLU A 81 -5.87 -9.03 10.40
CA GLU A 81 -5.17 -9.79 9.37
C GLU A 81 -6.11 -10.60 8.50
N GLN A 82 -7.05 -11.33 9.12
CA GLN A 82 -8.07 -12.08 8.40
C GLN A 82 -8.93 -11.16 7.54
N LEU A 83 -9.31 -10.00 8.08
CA LEU A 83 -10.08 -9.01 7.35
C LEU A 83 -9.34 -8.50 6.12
N VAL A 84 -8.09 -8.07 6.28
CA VAL A 84 -7.29 -7.55 5.16
C VAL A 84 -6.96 -8.64 4.14
N THR A 85 -6.71 -9.87 4.60
CA THR A 85 -6.49 -11.04 3.73
C THR A 85 -7.71 -11.35 2.88
N SER A 86 -8.93 -11.23 3.45
CA SER A 86 -10.18 -11.47 2.70
C SER A 86 -10.38 -10.54 1.50
N TRP A 87 -9.58 -9.48 1.39
CA TRP A 87 -9.62 -8.50 0.31
C TRP A 87 -8.57 -8.75 -0.77
N SER A 88 -7.62 -9.67 -0.56
CA SER A 88 -6.42 -9.79 -1.40
C SER A 88 -6.64 -10.47 -2.74
N ALA A 89 -7.63 -11.35 -2.85
CA ALA A 89 -7.91 -12.08 -4.09
C ALA A 89 -9.40 -12.46 -4.19
N PRO A 90 -9.97 -12.53 -5.40
CA PRO A 90 -11.33 -13.04 -5.62
C PRO A 90 -11.42 -14.55 -5.40
N ASP A 91 -12.57 -15.01 -4.90
CA ASP A 91 -12.83 -16.44 -4.65
C ASP A 91 -13.06 -17.25 -5.94
N SER A 92 -13.24 -16.59 -7.09
CA SER A 92 -13.50 -17.25 -8.37
C SER A 92 -13.02 -16.43 -9.56
N TRP A 93 -12.72 -17.14 -10.66
CA TRP A 93 -12.35 -16.56 -11.95
C TRP A 93 -13.60 -16.16 -12.74
N ARG A 94 -14.17 -15.01 -12.40
CA ARG A 94 -15.32 -14.44 -13.12
C ARG A 94 -14.87 -13.21 -13.92
N ALA A 95 -14.96 -13.30 -15.25
CA ALA A 95 -14.68 -12.17 -16.12
C ALA A 95 -15.56 -10.96 -15.76
N GLY A 96 -14.95 -9.78 -15.71
CA GLY A 96 -15.63 -8.53 -15.33
C GLY A 96 -15.98 -8.37 -13.85
N ALA A 97 -15.69 -9.35 -12.99
CA ALA A 97 -15.89 -9.18 -11.55
C ALA A 97 -14.89 -8.16 -10.97
N ARG A 98 -15.40 -7.22 -10.18
CA ARG A 98 -14.58 -6.24 -9.47
C ARG A 98 -13.75 -6.95 -8.40
N HIS A 99 -12.47 -6.59 -8.29
CA HIS A 99 -11.60 -7.12 -7.25
C HIS A 99 -12.21 -6.89 -5.84
N PRO A 100 -12.28 -7.90 -4.95
CA PRO A 100 -13.04 -7.81 -3.70
C PRO A 100 -12.50 -6.77 -2.73
N GLY A 101 -11.20 -6.48 -2.80
CA GLY A 101 -10.54 -5.42 -2.03
C GLY A 101 -10.60 -4.03 -2.65
N ARG A 102 -11.18 -3.85 -3.84
CA ARG A 102 -11.15 -2.54 -4.51
C ARG A 102 -11.92 -1.51 -3.68
N GLY A 103 -11.20 -0.48 -3.21
CA GLY A 103 -11.73 0.59 -2.38
C GLY A 103 -11.87 0.23 -0.90
N LYS A 104 -11.45 -0.96 -0.46
CA LYS A 104 -11.45 -1.34 0.96
C LYS A 104 -10.08 -1.09 1.56
N TYR A 105 -10.08 -0.48 2.74
CA TYR A 105 -8.85 -0.16 3.46
C TYR A 105 -9.04 -0.37 4.97
N LEU A 106 -7.98 -0.77 5.66
CA LEU A 106 -7.87 -0.74 7.11
C LEU A 106 -6.96 0.42 7.50
N ILE A 107 -7.50 1.38 8.26
CA ILE A 107 -6.74 2.53 8.76
C ILE A 107 -6.23 2.20 10.16
N LYS A 108 -4.91 2.22 10.34
CA LYS A 108 -4.22 1.99 11.62
C LYS A 108 -3.55 3.26 12.10
N THR A 109 -3.60 3.48 13.42
CA THR A 109 -2.93 4.61 14.09
C THR A 109 -2.14 4.09 15.30
N GLY A 110 -0.84 3.92 15.14
CA GLY A 110 0.02 3.26 16.14
C GLY A 110 -0.54 1.89 16.55
N GLY A 111 -0.53 1.61 17.86
CA GLY A 111 -1.02 0.34 18.43
C GLY A 111 -2.54 0.23 18.65
N ARG A 112 -3.35 1.16 18.13
CA ARG A 112 -4.81 1.11 18.29
C ARG A 112 -5.45 0.09 17.34
N LEU A 113 -6.66 -0.36 17.67
CA LEU A 113 -7.51 -1.09 16.73
C LEU A 113 -7.75 -0.25 15.48
N GLY A 114 -7.67 -0.90 14.33
CA GLY A 114 -7.85 -0.31 13.03
C GLY A 114 -9.32 -0.10 12.71
N ILE A 115 -9.56 0.85 11.81
CA ILE A 115 -10.90 1.20 11.33
C ILE A 115 -11.00 0.74 9.89
N PRO A 116 -11.83 -0.27 9.58
CA PRO A 116 -12.09 -0.65 8.20
C PRO A 116 -13.01 0.39 7.55
N VAL A 117 -12.63 0.82 6.35
CA VAL A 117 -13.36 1.80 5.55
C VAL A 117 -13.54 1.31 4.12
N GLN A 118 -14.59 1.78 3.48
CA GLN A 118 -14.82 1.58 2.05
C GLN A 118 -14.94 2.93 1.35
N MET A 119 -14.03 3.17 0.42
CA MET A 119 -14.00 4.36 -0.42
C MET A 119 -15.11 4.28 -1.47
N THR A 120 -15.84 5.37 -1.60
CA THR A 120 -16.79 5.61 -2.68
C THR A 120 -16.28 6.79 -3.49
N LEU A 121 -16.24 6.64 -4.81
CA LEU A 121 -15.86 7.72 -5.72
C LEU A 121 -17.13 8.44 -6.20
N LEU A 122 -17.05 9.76 -6.32
CA LEU A 122 -18.03 10.54 -7.06
C LEU A 122 -17.96 10.19 -8.55
N PRO A 123 -19.03 10.42 -9.34
CA PRO A 123 -19.03 10.11 -10.77
C PRO A 123 -17.84 10.72 -11.53
N ALA A 124 -17.50 11.99 -11.26
CA ALA A 124 -16.36 12.66 -11.89
C ALA A 124 -15.00 12.05 -11.48
N GLU A 125 -14.87 11.58 -10.23
CA GLU A 125 -13.65 10.92 -9.76
C GLU A 125 -13.50 9.52 -10.37
N ALA A 126 -14.62 8.82 -10.59
CA ALA A 126 -14.61 7.52 -11.22
C ALA A 126 -14.11 7.59 -12.67
N GLU A 127 -14.43 8.66 -13.39
CA GLU A 127 -13.92 8.92 -14.75
C GLU A 127 -12.42 9.30 -14.72
N LEU A 128 -12.02 10.20 -13.81
CA LEU A 128 -10.64 10.69 -13.74
C LEU A 128 -9.64 9.62 -13.27
N TYR A 129 -10.05 8.73 -12.37
CA TYR A 129 -9.19 7.72 -11.75
C TYR A 129 -9.41 6.30 -12.28
N ASP A 130 -9.94 6.18 -13.50
CA ASP A 130 -10.12 4.88 -14.15
C ASP A 130 -8.78 4.31 -14.65
N SER A 131 -8.14 3.51 -13.81
CA SER A 131 -6.93 2.77 -14.19
C SER A 131 -7.22 1.48 -14.98
N ASP A 132 -8.48 1.03 -15.05
CA ASP A 132 -8.87 -0.18 -15.78
C ASP A 132 -9.06 0.10 -17.28
N ALA A 133 -9.15 1.38 -17.69
CA ALA A 133 -9.32 1.78 -19.08
C ALA A 133 -8.32 1.10 -20.03
N ALA A 134 -7.03 1.06 -19.66
CA ALA A 134 -5.99 0.42 -20.47
C ALA A 134 -6.17 -1.11 -20.63
N ILE A 135 -6.75 -1.79 -19.64
CA ILE A 135 -7.02 -3.23 -19.69
C ILE A 135 -8.26 -3.49 -20.56
N ARG A 136 -9.31 -2.67 -20.40
CA ARG A 136 -10.51 -2.76 -21.25
C ARG A 136 -10.17 -2.47 -22.71
N ASP A 137 -9.23 -1.56 -22.94
CA ASP A 137 -8.76 -1.19 -24.28
C ASP A 137 -7.81 -2.23 -24.92
N ALA A 138 -7.21 -3.11 -24.14
CA ALA A 138 -6.40 -4.21 -24.67
C ALA A 138 -7.26 -5.41 -25.12
N ALA A 139 -8.49 -5.52 -24.61
CA ALA A 139 -9.42 -6.59 -24.96
C ALA A 139 -9.96 -6.48 -26.40
N MET A 140 -9.77 -5.36 -27.10
CA MET A 140 -10.08 -5.26 -28.54
C MET A 140 -9.01 -5.85 -29.47
N TRP A 141 -7.87 -6.32 -28.96
CA TRP A 141 -6.80 -6.84 -29.83
C TRP A 141 -6.77 -8.37 -30.01
N ASP A 142 -7.68 -9.18 -29.45
CA ASP A 142 -7.72 -10.59 -29.85
C ASP A 142 -9.02 -11.34 -29.52
N VAL A 143 -9.82 -11.67 -30.56
CA VAL A 143 -10.09 -13.06 -30.99
C VAL A 143 -10.46 -13.01 -32.49
N ARG A 144 -9.52 -13.37 -33.37
CA ARG A 144 -9.79 -13.92 -34.71
C ARG A 144 -9.11 -15.26 -34.87
#